data_AF-A0A841DXU6-F1
#
_entry.id   AF-A0A841DXU6-F1
#
_cell.length_a   1.000
_cell.length_b   1.000
_cell.length_c   1.000
_cell.angle_alpha   90.00
_cell.angle_beta   90.00
_cell.angle_gamma   90.00
#
_symmetry.space_group_name_H-M   'P 1'
#
loop_
_entity.id
_entity.type
_entity.pdbx_description
1 polymer ?
#
loop_
_entity_poly.entity_id
_entity_poly.type
_entity_poly.pdbx_seq_one_letter_code
_entity_poly.pdbx_strand_id
1 'polypeptide(L)'
;MGLFGRKNREQQAAEIISKVASGKGFYGRTTRAFLGQEDFAKVQQSIGAYQSGHDVRQLLAAGVPTVPAIVVSVADTGRLINYDPVVDLVLQLSGTDAAVTLRTIVSKLRIPRTGDQVHLIADPSTPGAYLYAGDGVNP
;
A
#
# COMPACT_ATOMS: atom_id res chain seq x y z
N MET A 1 0.14 -24.49 38.19
CA MET A 1 0.37 -25.27 36.95
C MET A 1 -0.70 -24.92 35.95
N GLY A 2 -0.35 -24.56 34.71
CA GLY A 2 -1.33 -24.38 33.62
C GLY A 2 -1.06 -23.24 32.63
N LEU A 3 0.18 -23.06 32.16
CA LEU A 3 0.57 -22.09 31.13
C LEU A 3 0.64 -22.79 29.75
N PHE A 4 -0.43 -22.86 28.95
CA PHE A 4 -0.32 -23.10 27.48
C PHE A 4 -1.62 -22.68 26.76
N GLY A 5 -1.75 -21.39 26.45
CA GLY A 5 -2.71 -20.91 25.46
C GLY A 5 -2.15 -21.10 24.06
N ARG A 6 -2.67 -22.07 23.29
CA ARG A 6 -2.33 -22.26 21.88
C ARG A 6 -2.78 -21.02 21.09
N LYS A 7 -1.84 -20.17 20.70
CA LYS A 7 -2.09 -19.08 19.74
C LYS A 7 -2.49 -19.66 18.39
N ASN A 8 -3.56 -19.12 17.82
CA ASN A 8 -4.21 -19.58 16.60
C ASN A 8 -3.22 -19.53 15.40
N ARG A 9 -3.20 -20.56 14.54
CA ARG A 9 -2.19 -20.72 13.46
C ARG A 9 -2.22 -19.56 12.46
N GLU A 10 -3.38 -18.95 12.24
CA GLU A 10 -3.55 -17.80 11.36
C GLU A 10 -2.88 -16.54 11.90
N GLN A 11 -2.92 -16.32 13.22
CA GLN A 11 -2.23 -15.19 13.86
C GLN A 11 -0.71 -15.36 13.79
N GLN A 12 -0.23 -16.60 13.93
CA GLN A 12 1.20 -16.89 13.75
C GLN A 12 1.64 -16.67 12.30
N ALA A 13 0.84 -17.08 11.32
CA ALA A 13 1.12 -16.83 9.91
C ALA A 13 1.17 -15.33 9.59
N ALA A 14 0.18 -14.56 10.08
CA ALA A 14 0.14 -13.11 9.91
C ALA A 14 1.34 -12.41 10.59
N GLU A 15 1.76 -12.89 11.77
CA GLU A 15 2.93 -12.36 12.49
C GLU A 15 4.25 -12.69 11.77
N ILE A 16 4.36 -13.87 11.16
CA ILE A 16 5.53 -14.25 10.35
C ILE A 16 5.57 -13.39 9.08
N ILE A 17 4.45 -13.19 8.41
CA ILE A 17 4.33 -12.33 7.23
C ILE A 17 4.71 -10.88 7.58
N SER A 18 4.26 -10.35 8.71
CA SER A 18 4.61 -8.98 9.13
C SER A 18 6.09 -8.82 9.51
N LYS A 19 6.70 -9.83 10.15
CA LYS A 19 8.14 -9.86 10.46
C LYS A 19 9.02 -9.97 9.21
N VAL A 20 8.56 -10.71 8.20
CA VAL A 20 9.22 -10.78 6.89
C VAL A 20 9.07 -9.44 6.16
N ALA A 21 7.86 -8.87 6.13
CA ALA A 21 7.57 -7.61 5.46
C ALA A 21 8.29 -6.40 6.10
N SER A 22 8.52 -6.41 7.41
CA SER A 22 9.21 -5.30 8.11
C SER A 22 10.73 -5.39 8.04
N GLY A 23 11.30 -6.53 7.61
CA GLY A 23 12.75 -6.77 7.59
C GLY A 23 13.44 -6.69 8.96
N LYS A 24 12.67 -6.53 10.05
CA LYS A 24 13.17 -6.38 11.43
C LYS A 24 12.99 -7.71 12.18
N GLY A 25 14.10 -8.22 12.71
CA GLY A 25 14.17 -9.48 13.46
C GLY A 25 14.96 -10.58 12.75
N PHE A 26 15.23 -11.68 13.47
CA PHE A 26 16.03 -12.82 12.99
C PHE A 26 15.51 -13.36 11.65
N TYR A 27 14.20 -13.63 11.57
CA TYR A 27 13.54 -14.16 10.38
C TYR A 27 13.57 -13.21 9.17
N GLY A 28 13.40 -11.90 9.38
CA GLY A 28 13.50 -10.92 8.30
C GLY A 28 14.91 -10.87 7.68
N ARG A 29 15.96 -11.05 8.50
CA ARG A 29 17.34 -11.10 8.00
C ARG A 29 17.67 -12.39 7.28
N THR A 30 17.21 -13.55 7.77
CA THR A 30 17.41 -14.84 7.07
C THR A 30 16.66 -14.87 5.75
N THR A 31 15.39 -14.44 5.72
CA THR A 31 14.62 -14.40 4.46
C THR A 31 15.26 -13.45 3.44
N ARG A 32 15.79 -12.30 3.88
CA ARG A 32 16.56 -11.38 3.01
C ARG A 32 17.85 -11.99 2.47
N ALA A 33 18.53 -12.82 3.27
CA ALA A 33 19.74 -13.51 2.85
C ALA A 33 19.46 -14.62 1.82
N PHE A 34 18.33 -15.32 1.94
CA PHE A 34 17.94 -16.38 1.01
C PHE A 34 17.34 -15.87 -0.30
N LEU A 35 16.60 -14.76 -0.29
CA LEU A 35 15.94 -14.21 -1.48
C LEU A 35 16.81 -13.21 -2.26
N GLY A 36 17.89 -12.68 -1.67
CA GLY A 36 18.65 -11.59 -2.28
C GLY A 36 17.91 -10.24 -2.17
N GLN A 37 18.64 -9.13 -2.32
CA GLN A 37 18.08 -7.79 -2.07
C GLN A 37 17.03 -7.38 -3.12
N GLU A 38 17.19 -7.82 -4.36
CA GLU A 38 16.32 -7.44 -5.47
C GLU A 38 14.95 -8.11 -5.38
N ASP A 39 14.91 -9.41 -5.05
CA ASP A 39 13.63 -10.11 -4.90
C ASP A 39 12.95 -9.80 -3.57
N PHE A 40 13.70 -9.48 -2.50
CA PHE A 40 13.11 -8.94 -1.27
C PHE A 40 12.43 -7.60 -1.52
N ALA A 41 13.04 -6.71 -2.30
CA ALA A 41 12.41 -5.44 -2.68
C ALA A 41 11.11 -5.67 -3.49
N LYS A 42 11.10 -6.62 -4.42
CA LYS A 42 9.89 -7.01 -5.15
C LYS A 42 8.82 -7.61 -4.23
N VAL A 43 9.19 -8.45 -3.25
CA VAL A 43 8.27 -9.02 -2.27
C VAL A 43 7.69 -7.92 -1.38
N GLN A 44 8.53 -7.01 -0.89
CA GLN A 44 8.10 -5.89 -0.07
C GLN A 44 7.20 -4.92 -0.86
N GLN A 45 7.50 -4.68 -2.13
CA GLN A 45 6.67 -3.90 -3.04
C GLN A 45 5.33 -4.60 -3.36
N SER A 46 5.31 -5.93 -3.41
CA SER A 46 4.10 -6.72 -3.64
C SER A 46 3.21 -6.76 -2.39
N ILE A 47 3.80 -6.86 -1.19
CA ILE A 47 3.09 -6.81 0.08
C ILE A 47 2.56 -5.39 0.35
N GLY A 48 3.37 -4.36 0.08
CA GLY A 48 2.96 -2.96 0.20
C GLY A 48 1.77 -2.65 -0.71
N ALA A 49 1.77 -3.11 -1.96
CA ALA A 49 0.63 -2.95 -2.85
C ALA A 49 -0.65 -3.66 -2.36
N TYR A 50 -0.52 -4.77 -1.63
CA TYR A 50 -1.65 -5.53 -1.06
C TYR A 50 -2.23 -4.88 0.20
N GLN A 51 -1.39 -4.29 1.04
CA GLN A 51 -1.79 -3.62 2.28
C GLN A 51 -2.52 -2.30 2.00
N SER A 52 -2.07 -1.54 0.99
CA SER A 52 -2.66 -0.25 0.64
C SER A 52 -4.17 -0.28 0.40
N GLY A 53 -4.73 -1.32 -0.24
CA GLY A 53 -6.16 -1.37 -0.57
C GLY A 53 -7.09 -1.65 0.61
N HIS A 54 -6.69 -2.55 1.52
CA HIS A 54 -7.51 -2.91 2.69
C HIS A 54 -7.33 -1.92 3.85
N ASP A 55 -6.11 -1.41 4.03
CA ASP A 55 -5.80 -0.48 5.12
C ASP A 55 -6.43 0.90 4.85
N VAL A 56 -6.45 1.38 3.60
CA VAL A 56 -7.06 2.67 3.25
C VAL A 56 -8.53 2.76 3.62
N ARG A 57 -9.35 1.73 3.36
CA ARG A 57 -10.78 1.75 3.73
C ARG A 57 -10.99 1.82 5.24
N GLN A 58 -10.17 1.13 6.02
CA GLN A 58 -10.23 1.19 7.47
C GLN A 58 -9.77 2.56 7.99
N LEU A 59 -8.73 3.14 7.40
CA LEU A 59 -8.24 4.48 7.74
C LEU A 59 -9.28 5.56 7.41
N LEU A 60 -9.96 5.45 6.27
CA LEU A 60 -11.08 6.33 5.91
C LEU A 60 -12.24 6.20 6.92
N ALA A 61 -12.62 4.96 7.27
CA ALA A 61 -13.67 4.71 8.26
C ALA A 61 -13.29 5.21 9.66
N ALA A 62 -12.00 5.23 10.00
CA ALA A 62 -11.46 5.80 11.23
C ALA A 62 -11.38 7.34 11.21
N GLY A 63 -11.78 7.99 10.10
CA GLY A 63 -11.78 9.45 9.98
C GLY A 63 -10.39 10.06 9.77
N VAL A 64 -9.43 9.29 9.27
CA VAL A 64 -8.11 9.82 8.94
C VAL A 64 -8.24 10.88 7.84
N PRO A 65 -7.64 12.08 8.02
CA PRO A 65 -7.78 13.16 7.06
C PRO A 65 -7.18 12.77 5.70
N THR A 66 -7.86 13.20 4.64
CA THR A 66 -7.40 13.04 3.26
C THR A 66 -6.80 14.34 2.72
N VAL A 67 -5.83 14.21 1.83
CA VAL A 67 -5.21 15.31 1.11
C VAL A 67 -5.62 15.23 -0.35
N PRO A 68 -6.27 16.28 -0.91
CA PRO A 68 -6.60 16.29 -2.33
C PRO A 68 -5.34 16.44 -3.18
N ALA A 69 -5.34 15.76 -4.33
CA ALA A 69 -4.27 15.81 -5.32
C ALA A 69 -4.84 15.73 -6.73
N ILE A 70 -4.13 16.31 -7.70
CA ILE A 70 -4.47 16.21 -9.11
C ILE A 70 -3.57 15.18 -9.78
N VAL A 71 -4.15 14.31 -10.59
CA VAL A 71 -3.42 13.34 -11.38
C VAL A 71 -2.69 14.03 -12.52
N VAL A 72 -1.37 14.02 -12.51
CA VAL A 72 -0.53 14.59 -13.57
C VAL A 72 -0.29 13.56 -14.66
N SER A 73 0.06 12.33 -14.28
CA SER A 73 0.24 11.23 -15.23
C SER A 73 -0.13 9.89 -14.63
N VAL A 74 -0.55 8.99 -15.51
CA VAL A 74 -0.86 7.59 -15.19
C VAL A 74 -0.11 6.69 -16.16
N ALA A 75 0.62 5.72 -15.63
CA ALA A 75 1.27 4.68 -16.41
C ALA A 75 0.81 3.30 -15.95
N ASP A 76 0.34 2.47 -16.89
CA ASP A 76 0.03 1.08 -16.60
C ASP A 76 1.33 0.29 -16.42
N THR A 77 1.38 -0.54 -15.39
CA THR A 77 2.52 -1.43 -15.14
C THR A 77 2.41 -2.76 -15.88
N GLY A 78 1.25 -3.05 -16.49
CA GLY A 78 0.92 -4.33 -17.09
C GLY A 78 0.67 -5.44 -16.07
N ARG A 79 0.67 -5.12 -14.76
CA ARG A 79 0.39 -6.05 -13.68
C ARG A 79 -1.03 -5.91 -13.21
N LEU A 80 -1.65 -7.05 -12.87
CA LEU A 80 -2.98 -7.11 -12.30
C LEU A 80 -2.91 -7.79 -10.92
N ILE A 81 -3.71 -7.32 -9.98
CA ILE A 81 -3.95 -7.95 -8.68
C ILE A 81 -5.45 -8.12 -8.53
N ASN A 82 -5.94 -9.36 -8.32
CA ASN A 82 -7.37 -9.66 -8.29
C ASN A 82 -8.14 -9.12 -9.50
N TYR A 83 -7.51 -9.17 -10.67
CA TYR A 83 -7.99 -8.57 -11.91
C TYR A 83 -8.08 -7.04 -11.92
N ASP A 84 -7.68 -6.34 -10.87
CA ASP A 84 -7.58 -4.88 -10.87
C ASP A 84 -6.18 -4.43 -11.31
N PRO A 85 -6.06 -3.41 -12.18
CA PRO A 85 -4.77 -2.93 -12.68
C PRO A 85 -3.94 -2.26 -11.59
N VAL A 86 -2.63 -2.49 -11.67
CA VAL A 86 -1.63 -1.76 -10.90
C VAL A 86 -1.06 -0.66 -11.77
N VAL A 87 -1.17 0.58 -11.32
CA VAL A 87 -0.74 1.77 -12.06
C VAL A 87 0.30 2.56 -11.26
N ASP A 88 1.20 3.21 -11.98
CA ASP A 88 2.07 4.26 -11.46
C ASP A 88 1.40 5.62 -11.67
N LEU A 89 1.21 6.36 -10.59
CA LEU A 89 0.61 7.68 -10.58
C LEU A 89 1.67 8.73 -10.24
N VAL A 90 1.67 9.82 -11.00
CA VAL A 90 2.31 11.08 -10.61
C VAL A 90 1.20 12.05 -10.25
N LEU A 91 1.23 12.56 -9.03
CA LEU A 91 0.19 13.38 -8.45
C LEU A 91 0.78 14.71 -7.99
N GLN A 92 0.03 15.79 -8.15
CA GLN A 92 0.37 17.10 -7.59
C GLN A 92 -0.54 17.36 -6.39
N LEU A 93 0.03 17.52 -5.19
CA LEU A 93 -0.77 17.80 -3.99
C LEU A 93 -1.38 19.20 -4.10
N SER A 94 -2.67 19.34 -3.79
CA SER A 94 -3.33 20.64 -3.82
C SER A 94 -2.68 21.62 -2.84
N GLY A 95 -2.36 22.82 -3.32
CA GLY A 95 -1.70 23.86 -2.52
C GLY A 95 -0.17 23.75 -2.46
N THR A 96 0.43 22.79 -3.17
CA THR A 96 1.90 22.69 -3.30
C THR A 96 2.30 22.37 -4.74
N ASP A 97 3.50 22.77 -5.15
CA ASP A 97 4.11 22.31 -6.41
C ASP A 97 4.86 20.98 -6.27
N ALA A 98 4.69 20.29 -5.13
CA ALA A 98 5.33 19.02 -4.88
C ALA A 98 4.63 17.89 -5.67
N ALA A 99 5.39 17.23 -6.52
CA ALA A 99 4.96 16.01 -7.19
C ALA A 99 5.20 14.79 -6.29
N VAL A 100 4.20 13.93 -6.19
CA VAL A 100 4.22 12.66 -5.47
C VAL A 100 4.06 11.52 -6.47
N THR A 101 4.98 10.57 -6.42
CA THR A 101 4.91 9.34 -7.21
C THR A 101 4.46 8.19 -6.31
N LEU A 102 3.43 7.45 -6.70
CA LEU A 102 3.03 6.24 -5.99
C LEU A 102 2.54 5.16 -6.96
N ARG A 103 2.75 3.91 -6.57
CA ARG A 103 2.22 2.73 -7.26
C ARG A 103 1.04 2.19 -6.47
N THR A 104 -0.11 2.03 -7.13
CA THR A 104 -1.34 1.56 -6.46
C THR A 104 -2.17 0.66 -7.35
N ILE A 105 -3.02 -0.14 -6.72
CA ILE A 105 -4.11 -0.86 -7.38
C ILE A 105 -5.27 0.12 -7.57
N VAL A 106 -5.88 0.13 -8.75
CA VAL A 106 -7.09 0.93 -9.04
C VAL A 106 -8.20 0.03 -9.58
N SER A 107 -9.45 0.39 -9.33
CA SER A 107 -10.59 -0.37 -9.83
C SER A 107 -10.68 -0.27 -11.36
N LYS A 108 -11.00 -1.39 -12.02
CA LYS A 108 -11.36 -1.37 -13.46
C LYS A 108 -12.54 -0.48 -13.83
N LEU A 109 -13.45 -0.24 -12.89
CA LEU A 109 -14.63 0.59 -13.12
C LEU A 109 -14.28 2.08 -13.14
N ARG A 110 -13.22 2.45 -12.42
CA ARG A 110 -12.79 3.84 -12.22
C ARG A 110 -11.27 3.90 -12.19
N ILE A 111 -10.71 3.91 -13.40
CA ILE A 111 -9.29 4.18 -13.60
C ILE A 111 -9.12 5.71 -13.66
N PRO A 112 -8.37 6.33 -12.74
CA PRO A 112 -8.13 7.75 -12.75
C PRO A 112 -7.40 8.17 -14.03
N ARG A 113 -7.70 9.37 -14.53
CA ARG A 113 -7.11 9.98 -15.72
C ARG A 113 -6.33 11.23 -15.34
N THR A 114 -5.42 11.65 -16.21
CA THR A 114 -4.76 12.95 -16.07
C THR A 114 -5.79 14.07 -15.98
N GLY A 115 -5.63 14.93 -14.98
CA GLY A 115 -6.55 16.02 -14.64
C GLY A 115 -7.59 15.67 -13.58
N ASP A 116 -7.80 14.38 -13.27
CA ASP A 116 -8.76 13.98 -12.25
C ASP A 116 -8.26 14.39 -10.85
N GLN A 117 -9.20 14.80 -10.00
CA GLN A 117 -8.93 15.01 -8.58
C GLN A 117 -9.09 13.70 -7.82
N VAL A 118 -8.08 13.36 -7.03
CA VAL A 118 -8.02 12.17 -6.18
C VAL A 118 -7.68 12.56 -4.76
N HIS A 119 -7.90 11.64 -3.84
CA HIS A 119 -7.61 11.81 -2.42
C HIS A 119 -6.50 10.87 -2.00
N LEU A 120 -5.62 11.36 -1.13
CA LEU A 120 -4.51 10.63 -0.56
C LEU A 120 -4.60 10.60 0.95
N ILE A 121 -4.07 9.56 1.56
CA ILE A 121 -3.91 9.43 3.01
C ILE A 121 -2.42 9.30 3.30
N ALA A 122 -1.93 9.98 4.34
CA ALA A 122 -0.55 9.77 4.78
C ALA A 122 -0.38 8.33 5.28
N ASP A 123 0.64 7.62 4.78
CA ASP A 123 0.91 6.23 5.19
C ASP A 123 1.41 6.21 6.66
N PRO A 124 0.66 5.62 7.60
CA PRO A 124 1.11 5.52 9.00
C PRO A 124 2.33 4.61 9.16
N SER A 125 2.56 3.69 8.22
CA SER A 125 3.69 2.75 8.24
C SER A 125 4.97 3.38 7.71
N THR A 126 4.85 4.38 6.83
CA THR A 126 5.97 5.02 6.14
C THR A 126 5.81 6.54 6.16
N PRO A 127 6.44 7.25 7.12
CA PRO A 127 6.36 8.70 7.20
C PRO A 127 6.81 9.37 5.89
N GLY A 128 5.98 10.28 5.37
CA GLY A 128 6.22 10.99 4.12
C GLY A 128 5.76 10.26 2.85
N ALA A 129 5.29 9.01 2.97
CA ALA A 129 4.60 8.32 1.87
C ALA A 129 3.09 8.55 1.93
N TYR A 130 2.43 8.31 0.80
CA TYR A 130 0.99 8.46 0.64
C TYR A 130 0.36 7.19 0.11
N LEU A 131 -0.85 6.91 0.57
CA LEU A 131 -1.74 5.86 0.11
C LEU A 131 -2.86 6.46 -0.73
N TYR A 132 -3.22 5.77 -1.82
CA TYR A 132 -4.30 6.19 -2.70
C TYR A 132 -5.67 5.90 -2.08
N ALA A 133 -6.51 6.93 -1.93
CA ALA A 133 -7.84 6.84 -1.32
C ALA A 133 -9.00 6.94 -2.32
N GLY A 134 -8.71 6.95 -3.63
CA GLY A 134 -9.74 7.05 -4.66
C GLY A 134 -10.07 8.49 -5.05
N ASP A 135 -11.17 8.68 -5.77
CA ASP A 135 -11.61 9.96 -6.31
C ASP A 135 -12.46 10.79 -5.31
N GLY A 136 -12.57 10.34 -4.06
CA GLY A 136 -13.33 11.03 -3.00
C GLY A 136 -14.84 10.95 -3.15
N VAL A 137 -15.35 10.30 -4.21
CA VAL A 137 -16.75 9.96 -4.33
C VAL A 137 -16.94 8.69 -3.52
N ASN A 138 -17.39 8.87 -2.28
CA ASN A 138 -17.78 7.75 -1.41
C ASN A 138 -18.77 6.86 -2.19
N PRO A 139 -18.62 5.52 -2.19
CA PRO A 139 -19.65 4.64 -2.74
C PRO A 139 -20.97 4.76 -1.96
#